data_AF-A0A921HQR0-F1
#
_entry.id   AF-A0A921HQR0-F1
#
_cell.length_a   1.000
_cell.length_b   1.000
_cell.length_c   1.000
_cell.angle_alpha   90.00
_cell.angle_beta   90.00
_cell.angle_gamma   90.00
#
_symmetry.space_group_name_H-M   'P 1'
#
loop_
_entity.id
_entity.type
_entity.pdbx_description
1 polymer ?
#
loop_
_entity_poly.entity_id
_entity_poly.type
_entity_poly.pdbx_seq_one_letter_code
_entity_poly.pdbx_strand_id
1 'polypeptide(L)'
;MTNYNQLSTYKKEDYLEIEILKYLQKIQQPVTRSQIINYLITNVDNIPNDALKSVISKRTGRPYQPFKNRISFALTSLYKARLIDHPKRGITELNVLGKKTDPNNTKYIHDLVMKGWNKEHETTRPTH
;
A
#
# COMPACT_ATOMS: atom_id res chain seq x y z
N MET A 1 -1.79 16.10 -14.45
CA MET A 1 -2.52 15.17 -13.56
C MET A 1 -2.33 13.76 -14.08
N THR A 2 -1.87 12.83 -13.25
CA THR A 2 -1.60 11.45 -13.67
C THR A 2 -2.79 10.58 -13.28
N ASN A 3 -3.56 10.11 -14.26
CA ASN A 3 -4.74 9.28 -14.00
C ASN A 3 -4.31 7.91 -13.46
N TYR A 4 -4.83 7.51 -12.29
CA TYR A 4 -4.47 6.24 -11.64
C TYR A 4 -4.62 5.06 -12.60
N ASN A 5 -5.66 5.05 -13.45
CA ASN A 5 -5.91 3.93 -14.37
C ASN A 5 -4.82 3.76 -15.43
N GLN A 6 -4.15 4.85 -15.83
CA GLN A 6 -3.08 4.86 -16.83
C GLN A 6 -1.71 4.46 -16.26
N LEU A 7 -1.58 4.36 -14.93
CA LEU A 7 -0.35 3.93 -14.29
C LEU A 7 -0.09 2.44 -14.50
N SER A 8 1.18 2.09 -14.65
CA SER A 8 1.62 0.70 -14.53
C SER A 8 1.29 0.15 -13.14
N THR A 9 1.23 -1.16 -13.02
CA THR A 9 0.99 -1.84 -11.73
C THR A 9 1.89 -1.31 -10.61
N TYR A 10 3.20 -1.22 -10.86
CA TYR A 10 4.16 -0.75 -9.86
C TYR A 10 3.91 0.71 -9.47
N LYS A 11 3.65 1.58 -10.45
CA LYS A 11 3.35 2.99 -10.17
C LYS A 11 2.03 3.19 -9.42
N LYS A 12 1.06 2.29 -9.61
CA LYS A 12 -0.19 2.29 -8.81
C LYS A 12 0.11 1.94 -7.36
N GLU A 13 1.00 0.99 -7.12
CA GLU A 13 1.42 0.59 -5.78
C GLU A 13 2.21 1.70 -5.10
N ASP A 14 3.25 2.26 -5.74
CA ASP A 14 3.99 3.42 -5.22
C ASP A 14 3.03 4.57 -4.87
N TYR A 15 2.08 4.87 -5.74
CA TYR A 15 1.09 5.93 -5.49
C TYR A 15 0.23 5.65 -4.25
N LEU A 16 -0.27 4.42 -4.10
CA LEU A 16 -1.06 4.02 -2.94
C LEU A 16 -0.24 4.03 -1.66
N GLU A 17 1.03 3.61 -1.70
CA GLU A 17 1.94 3.63 -0.55
C GLU A 17 2.08 5.06 0.01
N ILE A 18 2.27 6.05 -0.87
CA ILE A 18 2.35 7.46 -0.50
C ILE A 18 1.04 7.97 0.11
N GLU A 19 -0.10 7.71 -0.54
CA GLU A 19 -1.40 8.20 -0.06
C GLU A 19 -1.83 7.55 1.25
N ILE A 20 -1.50 6.28 1.46
CA ILE A 20 -1.71 5.58 2.73
C ILE A 20 -0.82 6.19 3.82
N LEU A 21 0.46 6.45 3.53
CA LEU A 21 1.38 7.05 4.51
C LEU A 21 0.90 8.44 4.96
N LYS A 22 0.52 9.30 4.00
CA LYS A 22 -0.06 10.62 4.29
C LYS A 22 -1.31 10.53 5.16
N TYR A 23 -2.21 9.60 4.83
CA TYR A 23 -3.43 9.38 5.61
C TYR A 23 -3.09 9.02 7.06
N LEU A 24 -2.21 8.04 7.26
CA LEU A 24 -1.81 7.59 8.59
C LEU A 24 -1.10 8.70 9.39
N GLN A 25 -0.30 9.54 8.72
CA GLN A 25 0.36 10.70 9.34
C GLN A 25 -0.62 11.80 9.72
N LYS A 26 -1.69 11.99 8.94
CA LYS A 26 -2.75 12.96 9.24
C LYS A 26 -3.54 12.56 10.49
N ILE A 27 -3.91 11.28 10.62
CA ILE A 27 -4.76 10.81 11.71
C ILE A 27 -3.99 10.44 12.98
N GLN A 28 -2.73 10.03 12.84
CA GLN A 28 -1.83 9.59 13.93
C GLN A 28 -2.41 8.52 14.87
N GLN A 29 -3.32 7.68 14.36
CA GLN A 29 -4.04 6.66 15.11
C GLN A 29 -4.10 5.33 14.34
N PRO A 30 -4.25 4.19 15.04
CA PRO A 30 -4.43 2.90 14.38
C PRO A 30 -5.75 2.85 13.61
N VAL A 31 -5.72 2.27 12.40
CA VAL A 31 -6.89 2.18 11.51
C VAL A 31 -7.07 0.82 10.91
N THR A 32 -8.32 0.53 10.57
CA THR A 32 -8.69 -0.64 9.78
C THR A 32 -8.40 -0.43 8.30
N ARG A 33 -8.23 -1.54 7.59
CA ARG A 33 -8.15 -1.52 6.11
C ARG A 33 -9.38 -0.90 5.45
N SER A 34 -10.57 -1.06 6.04
CA SER A 34 -11.80 -0.44 5.53
C SER A 34 -11.75 1.09 5.62
N GLN A 35 -11.22 1.64 6.72
CA GLN A 35 -11.03 3.08 6.86
C GLN A 35 -10.03 3.62 5.83
N ILE A 36 -8.93 2.90 5.58
CA ILE A 36 -7.95 3.24 4.53
C ILE A 36 -8.63 3.26 3.16
N ILE A 37 -9.38 2.21 2.81
CA ILE A 37 -10.11 2.12 1.53
C ILE A 37 -11.08 3.29 1.37
N ASN A 38 -11.87 3.58 2.40
CA ASN A 38 -12.85 4.66 2.37
C ASN A 38 -12.17 6.01 2.20
N TYR A 39 -11.08 6.28 2.94
CA TYR A 39 -10.30 7.52 2.77
C TYR A 39 -9.82 7.68 1.33
N LEU A 40 -9.19 6.64 0.78
CA LEU A 40 -8.62 6.66 -0.57
C LEU A 40 -9.69 6.98 -1.63
N ILE A 41 -10.85 6.32 -1.57
CA ILE A 41 -11.91 6.53 -2.57
C ILE A 41 -12.56 7.91 -2.44
N THR A 42 -12.64 8.45 -1.23
CA THR A 42 -13.38 9.70 -0.97
C THR A 42 -12.51 10.96 -1.06
N ASN A 43 -11.19 10.85 -0.86
CA ASN A 43 -10.31 12.01 -0.74
C ASN A 43 -9.19 12.05 -1.78
N VAL A 44 -9.02 11.00 -2.59
CA VAL A 44 -7.95 10.95 -3.59
C VAL A 44 -8.58 11.03 -4.98
N ASP A 45 -8.56 12.25 -5.55
CA ASP A 45 -9.24 12.60 -6.81
C ASP A 45 -8.91 11.68 -7.99
N ASN A 46 -7.71 11.10 -8.00
CA ASN A 46 -7.27 10.22 -9.09
C ASN A 46 -7.77 8.78 -8.97
N ILE A 47 -8.41 8.39 -7.87
CA ILE A 47 -8.96 7.04 -7.68
C ILE A 47 -10.38 7.00 -8.25
N PRO A 48 -10.67 6.12 -9.23
CA PRO A 48 -11.96 6.12 -9.89
C PRO A 48 -13.08 5.66 -8.95
N ASN A 49 -14.27 6.25 -9.08
CA ASN A 49 -15.46 5.92 -8.28
C ASN A 49 -15.83 4.43 -8.33
N ASP A 50 -15.45 3.76 -9.40
CA ASP A 50 -15.71 2.34 -9.60
C ASP A 50 -14.54 1.42 -9.23
N ALA A 51 -13.54 1.92 -8.50
CA ALA A 51 -12.37 1.16 -8.05
C ALA A 51 -12.74 -0.12 -7.29
N LEU A 52 -13.89 -0.15 -6.61
CA LEU A 52 -14.39 -1.32 -5.88
C LEU A 52 -15.13 -2.35 -6.75
N LYS A 53 -15.23 -2.16 -8.07
CA LYS A 53 -15.83 -3.16 -8.96
C LYS A 53 -15.06 -4.47 -8.91
N SER A 54 -15.81 -5.56 -8.83
CA SER A 54 -15.28 -6.92 -8.97
C SER A 54 -15.08 -7.25 -10.44
N VAL A 55 -14.02 -8.00 -10.74
CA VAL A 55 -13.75 -8.57 -12.08
C VAL A 55 -13.53 -10.07 -11.94
N ILE A 56 -13.77 -10.82 -13.03
CA ILE A 56 -13.55 -12.26 -13.06
C ILE A 56 -12.09 -12.55 -13.40
N SER A 57 -11.43 -13.34 -12.55
CA SER A 57 -10.08 -13.85 -12.82
C SER A 57 -10.09 -14.80 -14.00
N LYS A 58 -9.35 -14.49 -15.06
CA LYS A 58 -9.15 -15.41 -16.21
C LYS A 58 -8.50 -16.74 -15.79
N ARG A 59 -7.67 -16.73 -14.74
CA ARG A 59 -6.92 -17.91 -14.28
C ARG A 59 -7.76 -18.86 -13.43
N THR A 60 -8.59 -18.30 -12.54
CA THR A 60 -9.30 -19.09 -11.52
C THR A 60 -10.81 -19.10 -11.70
N GLY A 61 -11.36 -18.29 -12.60
CA GLY A 61 -12.81 -18.10 -12.80
C GLY A 61 -13.53 -17.40 -11.64
N ARG A 62 -12.82 -17.03 -10.57
CA ARG A 62 -13.41 -16.44 -9.37
C ARG A 62 -13.47 -14.90 -9.46
N PRO A 63 -14.52 -14.26 -8.92
CA PRO A 63 -14.56 -12.82 -8.80
C PRO A 63 -13.51 -12.31 -7.80
N TYR A 64 -12.87 -11.19 -8.11
CA TYR A 64 -11.96 -10.49 -7.19
C TYR A 64 -12.03 -8.98 -7.42
N GLN A 65 -11.55 -8.20 -6.44
CA GLN A 65 -11.51 -6.74 -6.52
C GLN A 65 -10.06 -6.27 -6.72
N PRO A 66 -9.66 -5.88 -7.95
CA PRO A 66 -8.27 -5.53 -8.25
C PRO A 66 -7.71 -4.44 -7.34
N PHE A 67 -8.51 -3.41 -7.05
CA PHE A 67 -8.11 -2.29 -6.21
C PHE A 67 -7.79 -2.72 -4.77
N LYS A 68 -8.63 -3.57 -4.18
CA LYS A 68 -8.38 -4.13 -2.84
C LYS A 68 -7.07 -4.92 -2.82
N ASN A 69 -6.77 -5.69 -3.88
CA ASN A 69 -5.51 -6.42 -3.97
C ASN A 69 -4.32 -5.45 -4.01
N ARG A 70 -4.41 -4.35 -4.77
CA ARG A 70 -3.35 -3.33 -4.82
C ARG A 70 -3.13 -2.66 -3.47
N ILE A 71 -4.20 -2.36 -2.73
CA ILE A 71 -4.08 -1.85 -1.35
C ILE A 71 -3.40 -2.88 -0.45
N SER A 72 -3.72 -4.17 -0.58
CA SER A 72 -3.02 -5.21 0.19
C SER A 72 -1.53 -5.23 -0.12
N PHE A 73 -1.14 -5.14 -1.39
CA PHE A 73 0.26 -5.07 -1.79
C PHE A 73 0.95 -3.83 -1.22
N ALA A 74 0.36 -2.65 -1.36
CA ALA A 74 0.91 -1.41 -0.81
C ALA A 74 1.11 -1.48 0.72
N LEU A 75 0.14 -2.02 1.46
CA LEU A 75 0.29 -2.24 2.91
C LEU A 75 1.42 -3.22 3.21
N THR A 76 1.53 -4.32 2.47
CA THR A 76 2.64 -5.26 2.63
C THR A 76 4.00 -4.60 2.35
N SER A 77 4.11 -3.80 1.29
CA SER A 77 5.33 -3.03 0.97
C SER A 77 5.72 -2.08 2.10
N LEU A 78 4.77 -1.27 2.60
CA LEU A 78 5.02 -0.34 3.70
C LEU A 78 5.43 -1.05 4.99
N TYR A 79 4.83 -2.21 5.28
CA TYR A 79 5.18 -3.03 6.44
C TYR A 79 6.62 -3.56 6.32
N LYS A 80 7.00 -4.10 5.17
CA LYS A 80 8.38 -4.57 4.90
C LYS A 80 9.39 -3.43 4.95
N ALA A 81 9.00 -2.25 4.50
CA ALA A 81 9.78 -1.02 4.61
C ALA A 81 9.92 -0.51 6.06
N ARG A 82 9.24 -1.13 7.03
CA ARG A 82 9.15 -0.71 8.45
C ARG A 82 8.56 0.69 8.62
N LEU A 83 7.69 1.10 7.71
CA LEU A 83 6.99 2.38 7.78
C LEU A 83 5.68 2.25 8.56
N ILE A 84 5.08 1.07 8.55
CA ILE A 84 3.86 0.76 9.31
C ILE A 84 4.02 -0.54 10.09
N ASP A 85 3.18 -0.70 11.10
CA ASP A 85 3.05 -1.93 11.88
C ASP A 85 1.60 -2.44 11.88
N HIS A 86 1.46 -3.71 12.27
CA HIS A 86 0.18 -4.39 12.45
C HIS A 86 0.03 -4.86 13.91
N PRO A 87 -0.38 -3.98 14.84
CA PRO A 87 -0.43 -4.33 16.27
C PRO A 87 -1.44 -5.44 16.56
N LYS A 88 -2.46 -5.59 15.70
CA LYS A 88 -3.39 -6.72 15.70
C LYS A 88 -3.93 -6.95 14.30
N ARG A 89 -4.54 -8.12 14.08
CA ARG A 89 -5.11 -8.50 12.79
C ARG A 89 -6.07 -7.43 12.27
N GLY A 90 -5.80 -6.96 11.04
CA GLY A 90 -6.64 -6.00 10.34
C GLY A 90 -6.47 -4.55 10.78
N ILE A 91 -5.54 -4.26 11.69
CA ILE A 91 -5.19 -2.90 12.12
C ILE A 91 -3.82 -2.52 11.57
N THR A 92 -3.69 -1.26 11.19
CA THR A 92 -2.48 -0.64 10.66
C THR A 92 -2.21 0.66 11.40
N GLU A 93 -0.96 0.90 11.78
CA GLU A 93 -0.51 2.15 12.37
C GLU A 93 0.89 2.54 11.88
N LEU A 94 1.32 3.78 12.10
CA LEU A 94 2.68 4.20 11.78
C LEU A 94 3.69 3.66 12.79
N ASN A 95 4.78 3.09 12.28
CA ASN A 95 5.99 2.90 13.06
C ASN A 95 6.70 4.25 13.28
N VAL A 96 7.66 4.30 14.21
CA VAL A 96 8.59 5.42 14.45
C VAL A 96 9.22 5.94 13.15
N LEU A 97 9.66 5.06 12.24
CA LEU A 97 10.22 5.50 10.96
C LEU A 97 9.16 6.15 10.06
N GLY A 98 7.96 5.56 9.96
CA GLY A 98 6.85 6.12 9.19
C GLY A 98 6.40 7.49 9.69
N LYS A 99 6.42 7.72 11.01
CA LYS A 99 6.12 9.04 11.61
C LYS A 99 7.11 10.14 11.20
N LYS A 100 8.38 9.78 10.97
CA LYS A 100 9.47 10.72 10.64
C LYS A 100 9.73 10.85 9.14
N THR A 101 9.15 9.97 8.32
CA THR A 101 9.39 9.95 6.88
C THR A 101 8.61 11.06 6.19
N ASP A 102 9.28 11.85 5.36
CA ASP A 102 8.60 12.84 4.52
C ASP A 102 7.85 12.13 3.38
N PRO A 103 6.51 12.20 3.33
CA PRO A 103 5.71 11.57 2.27
C PRO A 103 5.95 12.17 0.88
N ASN A 104 6.58 13.35 0.78
CA ASN A 104 6.93 13.95 -0.51
C ASN A 104 8.25 13.42 -1.08
N ASN A 105 9.08 12.78 -0.25
CA ASN A 105 10.31 12.13 -0.69
C ASN A 105 10.00 10.72 -1.23
N THR A 106 9.32 10.68 -2.36
CA THR A 106 8.84 9.43 -3.00
C THR A 106 9.99 8.48 -3.36
N LYS A 107 11.15 9.02 -3.76
CA LYS A 107 12.35 8.22 -4.05
C LYS A 107 12.85 7.50 -2.80
N TYR A 108 12.91 8.19 -1.67
CA TYR A 108 13.34 7.58 -0.41
C TYR A 108 12.39 6.47 0.04
N ILE A 109 11.07 6.69 -0.08
CA ILE A 109 10.07 5.67 0.26
C ILE A 109 10.21 4.45 -0.65
N HIS A 110 10.36 4.66 -1.95
CA HIS A 110 10.59 3.59 -2.91
C HIS A 110 11.87 2.79 -2.57
N ASP A 111 12.96 3.45 -2.24
CA ASP A 111 14.21 2.79 -1.83
C ASP A 111 14.02 1.93 -0.56
N LEU A 112 13.24 2.40 0.41
CA LEU A 112 12.91 1.64 1.62
C LEU A 112 12.07 0.39 1.30
N VAL A 113 11.08 0.54 0.42
CA VAL A 113 10.23 -0.57 -0.04
C VAL A 113 11.07 -1.63 -0.74
N MET A 114 11.90 -1.23 -1.70
CA MET A 114 12.79 -2.15 -2.42
C MET A 114 13.77 -2.87 -1.48
N LYS A 115 14.35 -2.16 -0.51
CA LYS A 115 15.18 -2.78 0.54
C LYS A 115 14.39 -3.78 1.39
N GLY A 116 13.13 -3.47 1.72
CA GLY A 116 12.24 -4.36 2.47
C GLY A 116 12.00 -5.68 1.75
N TRP A 117 11.74 -5.63 0.44
CA TRP A 117 11.57 -6.82 -0.39
C TRP A 117 12.85 -7.64 -0.54
N ASN A 118 14.01 -6.99 -0.74
CA ASN A 118 15.29 -7.69 -0.91
C ASN A 118 15.72 -8.47 0.34
N LYS A 119 15.47 -7.94 1.55
CA LYS A 119 15.83 -8.62 2.81
C LYS A 119 15.08 -9.95 3.01
N GLU A 120 13.84 -10.04 2.53
CA GLU A 120 13.08 -11.31 2.60
C GLU A 120 13.62 -12.37 1.63
N HIS A 121 14.13 -11.95 0.48
CA HIS A 121 14.76 -12.85 -0.48
C HIS A 121 16.08 -13.44 0.04
N GLU A 122 16.77 -12.76 0.95
CA GLU A 122 17.97 -13.30 1.61
C GLU A 122 17.61 -14.33 2.69
N THR A 123 16.54 -14.12 3.45
CA THR A 123 16.09 -15.05 4.50
C THR A 123 15.43 -16.34 4.00
N THR A 124 15.05 -16.40 2.72
CA THR A 124 14.38 -17.58 2.12
C THR A 124 15.31 -18.45 1.28
N ARG A 125 16.60 -18.10 1.14
CA ARG A 125 17.59 -18.98 0.53
C ARG A 125 18.04 -20.01 1.57
N PRO A 126 17.85 -21.32 1.35
CA PRO A 126 18.48 -22.31 2.21
C PRO A 126 20.00 -22.14 2.08
N THR A 127 20.68 -21.99 3.21
CA THR A 127 22.13 -22.14 3.29
C THR A 127 22.45 -23.56 2.85
N HIS A 128 23.13 -23.67 1.71
CA HIS A 128 23.56 -24.94 1.14
C HIS A 128 24.85 -25.43 1.79
#